data_AF-A0A5R9AGJ5-F1
#
_entry.id   AF-A0A5R9AGJ5-F1
#
_cell.length_a   1.000
_cell.length_b   1.000
_cell.length_c   1.000
_cell.angle_alpha   90.00
_cell.angle_beta   90.00
_cell.angle_gamma   90.00
#
_symmetry.space_group_name_H-M   'P 1'
#
loop_
_entity.id
_entity.type
_entity.pdbx_description
1 polymer ?
#
loop_
_entity_poly.entity_id
_entity_poly.type
_entity_poly.pdbx_seq_one_letter_code
_entity_poly.pdbx_strand_id
1 'polypeptide(L)'
;MSDNNKDLGEQAEDAMDNAKKKAENLGDKSKKETKDFGEKAEDTFEKTKKKTEKAYDDAKEFSEDTKESTNEFSENAKKTANEFTAGAKEAFSGAGGENKKMLAGILAIVIGSLGIHKFILGYQKEGIIMLVVTIVLGAVTCGIGASAMWVVGIIEGIIYLTKSDEEFYNTYQVGKKPWF
;
A
#
# COMPACT_ATOMS: atom_id res chain seq x y z
N MET A 1 29.11 -52.40 46.88
CA MET A 1 28.56 -51.07 46.54
C MET A 1 29.70 -50.16 46.13
N SER A 2 30.17 -50.24 44.88
CA SER A 2 31.07 -49.25 44.25
C SER A 2 31.14 -49.41 42.71
N ASP A 3 30.66 -50.53 42.15
CA ASP A 3 30.84 -50.82 40.72
C ASP A 3 29.82 -50.16 39.78
N ASN A 4 28.65 -49.72 40.25
CA ASN A 4 27.60 -49.15 39.38
C ASN A 4 27.79 -47.66 39.02
N ASN A 5 28.75 -46.94 39.61
CA ASN A 5 28.96 -45.51 39.32
C ASN A 5 30.15 -45.25 38.37
N LYS A 6 30.97 -46.27 38.05
CA LYS A 6 32.01 -46.17 37.01
C LYS A 6 31.41 -46.33 35.60
N ASP A 7 30.44 -47.22 35.45
CA ASP A 7 29.82 -47.59 34.17
C ASP A 7 29.02 -46.45 33.52
N LEU A 8 28.37 -45.61 34.35
CA LEU A 8 27.60 -44.45 33.89
C LEU A 8 28.48 -43.30 33.38
N GLY A 9 29.70 -43.16 33.91
CA GLY A 9 30.66 -42.14 33.48
C GLY A 9 31.26 -42.46 32.12
N GLU A 10 31.61 -43.73 31.90
CA GLU A 10 32.19 -44.23 30.64
C GLU A 10 31.16 -44.16 29.49
N GLN A 11 29.91 -44.55 29.74
CA GLN A 11 28.82 -44.37 28.76
C GLN A 11 28.52 -42.89 28.45
N ALA A 12 28.70 -41.99 29.42
CA ALA A 12 28.50 -40.56 29.21
C ALA A 12 29.66 -39.93 28.40
N GLU A 13 30.91 -40.35 28.65
CA GLU A 13 32.07 -39.94 27.86
C GLU A 13 31.99 -40.44 26.42
N ASP A 14 31.64 -41.71 26.20
CA ASP A 14 31.46 -42.28 24.86
C ASP A 14 30.34 -41.58 24.07
N ALA A 15 29.24 -41.23 24.75
CA ALA A 15 28.15 -40.48 24.13
C ALA A 15 28.59 -39.05 23.76
N MET A 16 29.39 -38.39 24.60
CA MET A 16 29.94 -37.06 24.29
C MET A 16 30.97 -37.11 23.15
N ASP A 17 31.85 -38.11 23.11
CA ASP A 17 32.85 -38.24 22.04
C ASP A 17 32.20 -38.53 20.69
N ASN A 18 31.13 -39.33 20.67
CA ASN A 18 30.34 -39.54 19.45
C ASN A 18 29.61 -38.27 19.01
N ALA A 19 29.06 -37.50 19.96
CA ALA A 19 28.43 -36.22 19.66
C ALA A 19 29.44 -35.20 19.10
N LYS A 20 30.65 -35.16 19.66
CA LYS A 20 31.72 -34.26 19.22
C LYS A 20 32.22 -34.61 17.82
N LYS A 21 32.47 -35.89 17.53
CA LYS A 21 32.82 -36.36 16.18
C LYS A 21 31.76 -36.03 15.15
N LYS A 22 30.48 -36.18 15.50
CA LYS A 22 29.37 -35.85 14.61
C LYS A 22 29.28 -34.34 14.34
N ALA A 23 29.54 -33.51 15.35
CA ALA A 23 29.59 -32.07 15.21
C ALA A 23 30.76 -31.60 14.33
N GLU A 24 31.94 -32.20 14.48
CA GLU A 24 33.11 -31.90 13.62
C GLU A 24 32.85 -32.27 12.15
N ASN A 25 32.29 -33.46 11.91
CA ASN A 25 31.98 -33.93 10.56
C ASN A 25 30.92 -33.02 9.86
N LEU A 26 29.95 -32.52 10.63
CA LEU A 26 28.94 -31.59 10.13
C LEU A 26 29.53 -30.21 9.84
N GLY A 27 30.45 -29.74 10.68
CA GLY A 27 31.17 -28.48 10.51
C GLY A 27 32.07 -28.48 9.26
N ASP A 28 32.77 -29.58 9.01
CA ASP A 28 33.64 -29.72 7.83
C ASP A 28 32.83 -29.80 6.54
N LYS A 29 31.69 -30.48 6.56
CA LYS A 29 30.77 -30.53 5.41
C LYS A 29 30.17 -29.16 5.10
N SER A 30 29.77 -28.42 6.14
CA SER A 30 29.25 -27.05 6.00
C SER A 30 30.31 -26.07 5.48
N LYS A 31 31.57 -26.16 5.95
CA LYS A 31 32.68 -25.34 5.45
C LYS A 31 33.02 -25.61 3.98
N LYS A 32 32.87 -26.84 3.51
CA LYS A 32 33.14 -27.20 2.13
C LYS A 32 32.06 -26.66 1.18
N GLU A 33 30.79 -26.82 1.54
CA GLU A 33 29.67 -26.32 0.72
C GLU A 33 29.61 -24.78 0.70
N THR A 34 29.98 -24.10 1.78
CA THR A 34 30.03 -22.63 1.82
C THR A 34 31.16 -22.05 0.96
N LYS A 35 32.32 -22.70 0.88
CA LYS A 35 33.41 -22.29 -0.02
C LYS A 35 33.07 -22.49 -1.49
N ASP A 36 32.49 -23.64 -1.83
CA ASP A 36 32.08 -23.97 -3.21
C ASP A 36 30.99 -23.01 -3.72
N PHE A 37 30.06 -22.63 -2.84
CA PHE A 37 29.04 -21.63 -3.15
C PHE A 37 29.62 -20.22 -3.32
N GLY A 38 30.60 -19.83 -2.48
CA GLY A 38 31.30 -18.55 -2.58
C GLY A 38 32.03 -18.38 -3.91
N GLU A 39 32.80 -19.38 -4.32
CA GLU A 39 33.58 -19.34 -5.56
C GLU A 39 32.67 -19.23 -6.80
N LYS A 40 31.54 -19.95 -6.78
CA LYS A 40 30.53 -19.89 -7.86
C LYS A 40 29.76 -18.57 -7.91
N ALA A 41 29.54 -17.96 -6.76
CA ALA A 41 28.91 -16.64 -6.66
C ALA A 41 29.84 -15.55 -7.20
N GLU A 42 31.15 -15.62 -6.91
CA GLU A 42 32.15 -14.68 -7.43
C GLU A 42 32.25 -14.73 -8.97
N ASP A 43 32.32 -15.94 -9.57
CA ASP A 43 32.35 -16.10 -11.03
C ASP A 43 31.07 -15.57 -11.71
N THR A 44 29.90 -15.77 -11.09
CA THR A 44 28.63 -15.26 -11.60
C THR A 44 28.54 -13.74 -11.51
N PHE A 45 29.04 -13.17 -10.41
CA PHE A 45 29.08 -11.72 -10.20
C PHE A 45 30.03 -11.04 -11.19
N GLU A 46 31.20 -11.62 -11.45
CA GLU A 46 32.16 -11.08 -12.41
C GLU A 46 31.65 -11.12 -13.86
N LYS A 47 30.97 -12.23 -14.25
CA LYS A 47 30.31 -12.33 -15.56
C LYS A 47 29.16 -11.33 -15.71
N THR A 48 28.40 -11.11 -14.65
CA THR A 48 27.32 -10.13 -14.64
C THR A 48 27.89 -8.73 -14.78
N LYS A 49 28.92 -8.38 -14.01
CA LYS A 49 29.59 -7.08 -14.07
C LYS A 49 30.12 -6.78 -15.48
N LYS A 50 30.80 -7.73 -16.12
CA LYS A 50 31.29 -7.56 -17.51
C LYS A 50 30.17 -7.36 -18.52
N LYS A 51 29.02 -8.05 -18.36
CA LYS A 51 27.85 -7.82 -19.21
C LYS A 51 27.22 -6.46 -18.98
N THR A 52 27.19 -5.99 -17.73
CA THR A 52 26.65 -4.68 -17.37
C THR A 52 27.53 -3.55 -17.88
N GLU A 53 28.86 -3.66 -17.78
CA GLU A 53 29.80 -2.69 -18.37
C GLU A 53 29.62 -2.61 -19.89
N LYS A 54 29.53 -3.77 -20.56
CA LYS A 54 29.31 -3.80 -22.01
C LYS A 54 27.97 -3.19 -22.42
N ALA A 55 26.90 -3.50 -21.69
CA ALA A 55 25.58 -2.90 -21.92
C ALA A 55 25.55 -1.39 -21.63
N TYR A 56 26.37 -0.91 -20.68
CA TYR A 56 26.50 0.51 -20.38
C TYR A 56 27.24 1.27 -21.48
N ASP A 57 28.31 0.68 -22.03
CA ASP A 57 29.04 1.27 -23.16
C ASP A 57 28.18 1.29 -24.44
N ASP A 58 27.47 0.20 -24.74
CA ASP A 58 26.52 0.13 -25.87
C ASP A 58 25.35 1.14 -25.70
N ALA A 59 24.84 1.30 -24.47
CA ALA A 59 23.80 2.28 -24.17
C ALA A 59 24.32 3.73 -24.24
N LYS A 60 25.60 3.96 -23.92
CA LYS A 60 26.24 5.27 -23.99
C LYS A 60 26.42 5.69 -25.45
N GLU A 61 26.81 4.77 -26.33
CA GLU A 61 26.90 4.99 -27.78
C GLU A 61 25.51 5.29 -28.38
N PHE A 62 24.48 4.56 -27.96
CA PHE A 62 23.08 4.83 -28.36
C PHE A 62 22.53 6.16 -27.81
N SER A 63 23.04 6.63 -26.66
CA SER A 63 22.59 7.88 -26.02
C SER A 63 23.12 9.15 -26.69
N GLU A 64 24.24 9.09 -27.41
CA GLU A 64 24.79 10.26 -28.11
C GLU A 64 24.00 10.57 -29.40
N ASP A 65 23.42 9.55 -30.05
CA ASP A 65 22.62 9.70 -31.28
C ASP A 65 21.14 10.08 -30.98
N THR A 66 20.64 9.78 -29.77
CA THR A 66 19.21 9.97 -29.40
C THR A 66 18.91 11.32 -28.72
N LYS A 67 19.93 12.15 -28.48
CA LYS A 67 19.85 13.36 -27.64
C LYS A 67 18.92 14.46 -28.21
N GLU A 68 18.69 14.46 -29.52
CA GLU A 68 17.79 15.44 -30.17
C GLU A 68 16.32 14.99 -30.12
N SER A 69 16.03 13.72 -30.42
CA SER A 69 14.67 13.14 -30.36
C SER A 69 14.13 12.96 -28.93
N THR A 70 15.00 12.87 -27.92
CA THR A 70 14.60 12.73 -26.50
C THR A 70 14.01 14.01 -25.93
N ASN A 71 14.53 15.18 -26.33
CA ASN A 71 14.02 16.46 -25.83
C ASN A 71 12.61 16.73 -26.35
N GLU A 72 12.34 16.40 -27.61
CA GLU A 72 11.02 16.57 -28.22
C GLU A 72 9.99 15.58 -27.67
N PHE A 73 10.39 14.31 -27.45
CA PHE A 73 9.54 13.33 -26.78
C PHE A 73 9.29 13.67 -25.30
N SER A 74 10.29 14.17 -24.57
CA SER A 74 10.15 14.55 -23.17
C SER A 74 9.28 15.80 -23.01
N GLU A 75 9.43 16.79 -23.87
CA GLU A 75 8.56 17.97 -23.92
C GLU A 75 7.12 17.57 -24.24
N ASN A 76 6.90 16.71 -25.25
CA ASN A 76 5.56 16.22 -25.55
C ASN A 76 4.97 15.35 -24.44
N ALA A 77 5.74 14.45 -23.83
CA ALA A 77 5.28 13.63 -22.72
C ALA A 77 4.95 14.48 -21.49
N LYS A 78 5.76 15.50 -21.18
CA LYS A 78 5.46 16.47 -20.11
C LYS A 78 4.24 17.30 -20.43
N LYS A 79 4.06 17.73 -21.69
CA LYS A 79 2.89 18.47 -22.13
C LYS A 79 1.63 17.62 -22.03
N THR A 80 1.65 16.38 -22.51
CA THR A 80 0.54 15.43 -22.38
C THR A 80 0.27 15.07 -20.92
N ALA A 81 1.29 14.88 -20.09
CA ALA A 81 1.10 14.63 -18.67
C ALA A 81 0.50 15.85 -17.95
N ASN A 82 0.91 17.06 -18.33
CA ASN A 82 0.34 18.30 -17.80
C ASN A 82 -1.09 18.52 -18.29
N GLU A 83 -1.42 18.22 -19.55
CA GLU A 83 -2.79 18.28 -20.09
C GLU A 83 -3.68 17.19 -19.49
N PHE A 84 -3.16 15.98 -19.28
CA PHE A 84 -3.87 14.90 -18.59
C PHE A 84 -4.09 15.22 -17.13
N THR A 85 -3.09 15.75 -16.43
CA THR A 85 -3.21 16.16 -15.03
C THR A 85 -4.11 17.39 -14.91
N ALA A 86 -4.06 18.33 -15.84
CA ALA A 86 -4.98 19.47 -15.88
C ALA A 86 -6.41 19.01 -16.17
N GLY A 87 -6.63 18.12 -17.14
CA GLY A 87 -7.95 17.55 -17.45
C GLY A 87 -8.50 16.67 -16.33
N ALA A 88 -7.66 15.87 -15.66
CA ALA A 88 -8.04 15.16 -14.46
C ALA A 88 -8.32 16.13 -13.31
N LYS A 89 -7.46 17.13 -13.10
CA LYS A 89 -7.69 18.17 -12.10
C LYS A 89 -8.91 19.02 -12.44
N GLU A 90 -9.30 19.18 -13.68
CA GLU A 90 -10.51 19.91 -14.08
C GLU A 90 -11.76 19.03 -13.90
N ALA A 91 -11.68 17.75 -14.27
CA ALA A 91 -12.73 16.76 -13.98
C ALA A 91 -12.95 16.59 -12.46
N PHE A 92 -11.87 16.60 -11.66
CA PHE A 92 -11.92 16.39 -10.21
C PHE A 92 -11.96 17.70 -9.38
N SER A 93 -11.51 18.84 -9.92
CA SER A 93 -11.40 20.15 -9.22
C SER A 93 -12.08 21.32 -9.95
N GLY A 94 -12.29 21.27 -11.28
CA GLY A 94 -13.21 22.17 -12.02
C GLY A 94 -14.68 21.95 -11.64
N ALA A 95 -14.92 20.89 -10.87
CA ALA A 95 -15.95 20.63 -9.88
C ALA A 95 -16.22 21.72 -8.82
N GLY A 96 -16.10 23.01 -9.16
CA GLY A 96 -16.58 24.08 -8.30
C GLY A 96 -18.10 23.96 -8.14
N GLY A 97 -18.57 23.56 -6.97
CA GLY A 97 -20.00 23.40 -6.66
C GLY A 97 -20.63 22.10 -7.16
N GLU A 98 -20.73 21.93 -8.49
CA GLU A 98 -21.63 20.96 -9.13
C GLU A 98 -21.18 19.49 -8.96
N ASN A 99 -19.91 19.16 -9.27
CA ASN A 99 -19.48 17.76 -9.12
C ASN A 99 -19.31 17.35 -7.66
N LYS A 100 -19.01 18.27 -6.72
CA LYS A 100 -18.97 17.93 -5.28
C LYS A 100 -20.35 17.51 -4.76
N LYS A 101 -21.42 18.18 -5.24
CA LYS A 101 -22.81 17.82 -4.95
C LYS A 101 -23.13 16.41 -5.45
N MET A 102 -22.83 16.17 -6.73
CA MET A 102 -23.11 14.89 -7.38
C MET A 102 -22.31 13.75 -6.75
N LEU A 103 -21.02 13.98 -6.49
CA LEU A 103 -20.13 13.02 -5.83
C LEU A 103 -20.56 12.72 -4.39
N ALA A 104 -20.85 13.76 -3.60
CA ALA A 104 -21.33 13.58 -2.22
C ALA A 104 -22.68 12.87 -2.19
N GLY A 105 -23.60 13.18 -3.10
CA GLY A 105 -24.91 12.55 -3.22
C GLY A 105 -24.83 11.07 -3.56
N ILE A 106 -24.06 10.70 -4.59
CA ILE A 106 -23.89 9.30 -5.02
C ILE A 106 -23.18 8.49 -3.93
N LEU A 107 -22.12 9.01 -3.33
CA LEU A 107 -21.38 8.28 -2.28
C LEU A 107 -22.21 8.13 -1.00
N ALA A 108 -23.08 9.07 -0.70
CA ALA A 108 -24.02 8.95 0.41
C ALA A 108 -25.03 7.81 0.17
N ILE A 109 -25.42 7.55 -1.08
CA ILE A 109 -26.33 6.44 -1.41
C ILE A 109 -25.60 5.08 -1.38
N VAL A 110 -24.43 4.99 -2.01
CA VAL A 110 -23.73 3.70 -2.17
C VAL A 110 -23.03 3.27 -0.88
N ILE A 111 -22.39 4.21 -0.17
CA ILE A 111 -21.56 3.94 1.01
C ILE A 111 -21.78 4.95 2.15
N GLY A 112 -22.97 5.55 2.23
CA GLY A 112 -23.26 6.58 3.23
C GLY A 112 -23.25 6.11 4.68
N SER A 113 -23.44 4.81 4.93
CA SER A 113 -23.32 4.23 6.27
C SER A 113 -21.90 4.40 6.85
N LEU A 114 -20.88 4.55 6.00
CA LEU A 114 -19.50 4.78 6.41
C LEU A 114 -19.18 6.27 6.63
N GLY A 115 -20.08 7.18 6.26
CA GLY A 115 -19.87 8.64 6.37
C GLY A 115 -18.91 9.22 5.33
N ILE A 116 -18.59 8.48 4.26
CA ILE A 116 -17.55 8.89 3.30
C ILE A 116 -17.90 10.17 2.54
N HIS A 117 -19.19 10.37 2.25
CA HIS A 117 -19.73 11.57 1.63
C HIS A 117 -19.44 12.85 2.43
N LYS A 118 -19.25 12.76 3.76
CA LYS A 118 -18.88 13.90 4.60
C LYS A 118 -17.41 14.31 4.45
N PHE A 119 -16.50 13.39 4.14
CA PHE A 119 -15.08 13.73 3.92
C PHE A 119 -14.89 14.60 2.68
N ILE A 120 -15.70 14.41 1.65
CA ILE A 120 -15.64 15.18 0.40
C ILE A 120 -16.04 16.64 0.59
N LEU A 121 -16.92 16.90 1.56
CA LEU A 121 -17.35 18.23 1.96
C LEU A 121 -16.37 18.89 2.96
N GLY A 122 -15.32 18.16 3.37
CA GLY A 122 -14.35 18.65 4.36
C GLY A 122 -14.79 18.48 5.81
N TYR A 123 -15.86 17.72 6.06
CA TYR A 123 -16.38 17.40 7.40
C TYR A 123 -15.66 16.18 7.98
N GLN A 124 -14.35 16.28 8.16
CA GLN A 124 -13.54 15.15 8.61
C GLN A 124 -13.92 14.67 10.02
N LYS A 125 -14.30 15.58 10.91
CA LYS A 125 -14.68 15.22 12.29
C LYS A 125 -15.99 14.44 12.29
N GLU A 126 -16.96 14.89 11.52
CA GLU A 126 -18.30 14.34 11.44
C GLU A 126 -18.31 13.01 10.69
N GLY A 127 -17.50 12.88 9.63
CA GLY A 127 -17.28 11.62 8.93
C GLY A 127 -16.69 10.55 9.85
N ILE A 128 -15.69 10.91 10.68
CA ILE A 128 -15.11 9.98 11.67
C ILE A 128 -16.13 9.62 12.74
N ILE A 129 -16.92 10.57 13.23
CA ILE A 129 -17.99 10.29 14.21
C ILE A 129 -19.00 9.30 13.62
N MET A 130 -19.46 9.52 12.38
CA MET A 130 -20.34 8.56 11.67
C MET A 130 -19.71 7.18 11.60
N LEU A 131 -18.45 7.08 11.18
CA LEU A 131 -17.75 5.81 11.04
C LEU A 131 -17.66 5.06 12.37
N VAL A 132 -17.25 5.75 13.45
CA VAL A 132 -17.13 5.15 14.78
C VAL A 132 -18.49 4.73 15.31
N VAL A 133 -19.52 5.56 15.15
CA VAL A 133 -20.90 5.24 15.54
C VAL A 133 -21.40 4.01 14.78
N THR A 134 -21.23 3.97 13.46
CA THR A 134 -21.62 2.83 12.63
C THR A 134 -20.88 1.55 13.05
N ILE A 135 -19.59 1.62 13.36
CA ILE A 135 -18.81 0.45 13.80
C ILE A 135 -19.20 0.02 15.21
N VAL A 136 -19.32 0.94 16.17
CA VAL A 136 -19.62 0.63 17.57
C VAL A 136 -21.07 0.14 17.71
N LEU A 137 -22.05 0.90 17.22
CA LEU A 137 -23.45 0.45 17.24
C LEU A 137 -23.65 -0.75 16.33
N GLY A 138 -23.05 -0.77 15.14
CA GLY A 138 -23.13 -1.92 14.24
C GLY A 138 -22.55 -3.20 14.87
N ALA A 139 -21.42 -3.12 15.58
CA ALA A 139 -20.85 -4.28 16.26
C ALA A 139 -21.70 -4.71 17.47
N VAL A 140 -22.17 -3.76 18.30
CA VAL A 140 -22.96 -4.04 19.50
C VAL A 140 -24.36 -4.60 19.16
N THR A 141 -24.97 -4.12 18.09
CA THR A 141 -26.34 -4.52 17.68
C THR A 141 -26.36 -5.47 16.49
N CYS A 142 -25.24 -6.16 16.19
CA CYS A 142 -25.13 -7.12 15.09
C CYS A 142 -25.63 -6.59 13.72
N GLY A 143 -25.22 -5.37 13.35
CA GLY A 143 -25.49 -4.72 12.07
C GLY A 143 -26.73 -3.82 12.03
N ILE A 144 -27.60 -3.85 13.05
CA ILE A 144 -28.84 -3.04 13.09
C ILE A 144 -28.52 -1.53 13.20
N GLY A 145 -27.52 -1.14 13.97
CA GLY A 145 -27.05 0.25 14.03
C GLY A 145 -26.51 0.73 12.69
N ALA A 146 -25.86 -0.15 11.94
CA ALA A 146 -25.34 0.17 10.62
C ALA A 146 -26.46 0.35 9.58
N SER A 147 -27.57 -0.39 9.68
CA SER A 147 -28.72 -0.20 8.79
C SER A 147 -29.46 1.12 9.09
N ALA A 148 -29.57 1.53 10.35
CA ALA A 148 -30.09 2.86 10.70
C ALA A 148 -29.22 3.99 10.12
N MET A 149 -27.89 3.87 10.24
CA MET A 149 -26.95 4.84 9.65
C MET A 149 -26.95 4.84 8.13
N TRP A 150 -27.23 3.70 7.49
CA TRP A 150 -27.40 3.62 6.05
C TRP A 150 -28.63 4.41 5.57
N VAL A 151 -29.75 4.34 6.29
CA VAL A 151 -30.94 5.15 5.99
C VAL A 151 -30.63 6.64 6.09
N VAL A 152 -29.88 7.05 7.12
CA VAL A 152 -29.42 8.44 7.28
C VAL A 152 -28.56 8.86 6.08
N GLY A 153 -27.61 8.03 5.66
CA GLY A 153 -26.78 8.26 4.48
C GLY A 153 -27.60 8.42 3.20
N ILE A 154 -28.61 7.58 2.97
CA ILE A 154 -29.49 7.70 1.81
C ILE A 154 -30.27 9.01 1.81
N ILE A 155 -30.86 9.39 2.95
CA ILE A 155 -31.64 10.63 3.05
C ILE A 155 -30.72 11.84 2.75
N GLU A 156 -29.49 11.85 3.29
CA GLU A 156 -28.52 12.91 2.97
C GLU A 156 -28.14 12.90 1.48
N GLY A 157 -27.95 11.72 0.89
CA GLY A 157 -27.66 11.59 -0.53
C GLY A 157 -28.75 12.15 -1.43
N ILE A 158 -30.01 11.86 -1.11
CA ILE A 158 -31.17 12.41 -1.81
C ILE A 158 -31.23 13.93 -1.62
N ILE A 159 -31.02 14.45 -0.42
CA ILE A 159 -31.04 15.90 -0.16
C ILE A 159 -29.95 16.62 -0.95
N TYR A 160 -28.75 16.04 -1.05
CA TYR A 160 -27.66 16.62 -1.83
C TYR A 160 -28.00 16.63 -3.32
N LEU A 161 -28.57 15.54 -3.85
CA LEU A 161 -28.94 15.45 -5.27
C LEU A 161 -30.15 16.30 -5.65
N THR A 162 -31.07 16.54 -4.71
CA THR A 162 -32.30 17.31 -4.95
C THR A 162 -32.16 18.82 -4.71
N LYS A 163 -31.08 19.26 -4.06
CA LYS A 163 -30.77 20.69 -3.91
C LYS A 163 -30.18 21.31 -5.19
N SER A 164 -30.46 22.59 -5.40
CA SER A 164 -29.77 23.38 -6.41
C SER A 164 -28.29 23.56 -6.03
N ASP A 165 -27.43 23.72 -7.02
CA ASP A 165 -25.97 23.81 -6.79
C ASP A 165 -25.57 25.00 -5.92
N GLU A 166 -26.24 26.15 -6.10
CA GLU A 166 -26.06 27.33 -5.24
C GLU A 166 -26.48 27.07 -3.79
N GLU A 167 -27.66 26.47 -3.57
CA GLU A 167 -28.11 26.16 -2.22
C GLU A 167 -27.20 25.14 -1.55
N PHE A 168 -26.74 24.14 -2.30
CA PHE A 168 -25.82 23.13 -1.80
C PHE A 168 -24.49 23.76 -1.40
N TYR A 169 -23.93 24.62 -2.25
CA TYR A 169 -22.69 25.33 -1.98
C TYR A 169 -22.81 26.22 -0.73
N ASN A 170 -23.86 27.05 -0.66
CA ASN A 170 -24.06 27.95 0.47
C ASN A 170 -24.34 27.20 1.78
N THR A 171 -25.06 26.07 1.73
CA THR A 171 -25.43 25.31 2.93
C THR A 171 -24.29 24.41 3.42
N TYR A 172 -23.66 23.65 2.52
CA TYR A 172 -22.75 22.57 2.87
C TYR A 172 -21.27 22.85 2.57
N GLN A 173 -20.95 23.88 1.77
CA GLN A 173 -19.54 24.25 1.55
C GLN A 173 -19.17 25.51 2.34
N VAL A 174 -20.02 26.55 2.28
CA VAL A 174 -19.81 27.82 3.00
C VAL A 174 -20.35 27.75 4.42
N GLY A 175 -21.64 27.40 4.58
CA GLY A 175 -22.33 27.33 5.86
C GLY A 175 -21.92 26.14 6.73
N LYS A 176 -21.14 25.21 6.18
CA LYS A 176 -20.63 24.01 6.84
C LYS A 176 -21.69 23.26 7.68
N LYS A 177 -22.91 23.10 7.16
CA LYS A 177 -23.98 22.34 7.82
C LYS A 177 -23.63 20.84 7.87
N PRO A 178 -23.34 20.25 9.05
CA PRO A 178 -22.76 18.92 9.13
C PRO A 178 -23.74 17.77 8.92
N TRP A 179 -25.03 17.97 9.20
CA TRP A 179 -26.11 16.98 9.08
C TRP A 179 -27.33 17.64 8.45
N PHE A 180 -28.14 16.85 7.71
CA PHE A 180 -29.42 17.23 7.09
C PHE A 180 -29.72 18.73 7.08
#